data_AF-T0IWI3-F1
#
_entry.id   AF-T0IWI3-F1
#
_cell.length_a   1.000
_cell.length_b   1.000
_cell.length_c   1.000
_cell.angle_alpha   90.00
_cell.angle_beta   90.00
_cell.angle_gamma   90.00
#
_symmetry.space_group_name_H-M   'P 1'
#
loop_
_entity.id
_entity.type
_entity.pdbx_description
1 polymer ?
#
loop_
_entity_poly.entity_id
_entity_poly.type
_entity_poly.pdbx_seq_one_letter_code
_entity_poly.pdbx_strand_id
1 'polypeptide(L)'
;MPQIQHSFVNQKEGPIYVSVEPWPECFELEPGDRLTLIWDASESGDAITVGFINDHELVAWPNGETHLMQYLINGEEAEHRSWTFKHR
;
A
#
# COMPACT_ATOMS: atom_id res chain seq x y z
N MET A 1 16.59 -2.35 -12.50
CA MET A 1 15.44 -1.84 -11.72
C MET A 1 15.90 -1.56 -10.29
N PRO A 2 15.78 -0.32 -9.81
CA PRO A 2 16.09 0.02 -8.42
C PRO A 2 15.00 -0.51 -7.49
N GLN A 3 15.41 -1.17 -6.41
CA GLN A 3 14.51 -1.45 -5.30
C GLN A 3 14.20 -0.14 -4.59
N ILE A 4 12.92 0.17 -4.42
CA ILE A 4 12.47 1.38 -3.75
C ILE A 4 11.48 1.05 -2.63
N GLN A 5 11.26 2.04 -1.78
CA GLN A 5 10.31 1.97 -0.68
C GLN A 5 9.33 3.15 -0.78
N HIS A 6 8.03 2.87 -0.61
CA HIS A 6 7.00 3.90 -0.46
C HIS A 6 6.15 3.60 0.78
N SER A 7 5.76 4.63 1.53
CA SER A 7 4.95 4.46 2.73
C SER A 7 3.69 5.33 2.72
N PHE A 8 2.57 4.70 3.07
CA PHE A 8 1.32 5.36 3.41
C PHE A 8 1.19 5.39 4.94
N VAL A 9 0.90 6.55 5.51
CA VAL A 9 0.67 6.69 6.96
C VAL A 9 -0.74 7.21 7.16
N ASN A 10 -1.54 6.47 7.95
CA ASN A 10 -2.88 6.94 8.29
C ASN A 10 -2.79 8.03 9.37
N GLN A 11 -3.01 9.28 8.98
CA GLN A 11 -3.08 10.43 9.90
C GLN A 11 -4.53 10.80 10.27
N LYS A 12 -5.53 10.03 9.84
CA LYS A 12 -6.93 10.28 10.14
C LYS A 12 -7.30 9.69 11.49
N GLU A 13 -8.42 10.16 12.03
CA GLU A 13 -8.97 9.66 13.30
C GLU A 13 -9.66 8.29 13.16
N GLY A 14 -9.95 7.86 11.93
CA GLY A 14 -10.58 6.57 11.62
C GLY A 14 -9.75 5.71 10.67
N PRO A 15 -10.16 4.45 10.45
CA PRO A 15 -9.45 3.54 9.55
C PRO A 15 -9.47 4.07 8.11
N ILE A 16 -8.42 3.76 7.35
CA ILE A 16 -8.38 3.94 5.91
C ILE A 16 -8.07 2.61 5.22
N TYR A 17 -8.46 2.51 3.95
CA TYR A 17 -8.22 1.34 3.12
C TYR A 17 -7.29 1.71 1.97
N VAL A 18 -6.22 0.93 1.82
CA VAL A 18 -5.26 1.06 0.73
C VAL A 18 -5.34 -0.19 -0.12
N SER A 19 -5.87 -0.04 -1.34
CA SER A 19 -5.80 -1.09 -2.36
C SER A 19 -4.53 -0.91 -3.18
N VAL A 20 -3.76 -1.97 -3.35
CA VAL A 20 -2.61 -2.02 -4.25
C VAL A 20 -3.04 -2.81 -5.48
N GLU A 21 -2.73 -2.31 -6.67
CA GLU A 21 -3.09 -2.90 -7.96
C GLU A 21 -1.80 -3.09 -8.79
N PRO A 22 -1.72 -4.07 -9.71
CA PRO A 22 -2.81 -4.90 -10.25
C PRO A 22 -3.13 -6.16 -9.46
N TRP A 23 -2.35 -6.45 -8.42
CA TRP A 23 -2.52 -7.62 -7.57
C TRP A 23 -3.38 -7.13 -6.42
N PRO A 24 -4.67 -7.49 -6.35
CA PRO A 24 -5.65 -6.78 -5.55
C PRO A 24 -5.41 -7.09 -4.07
N GLU A 25 -4.36 -6.52 -3.50
CA GLU A 25 -4.07 -6.55 -2.08
C GLU A 25 -4.75 -5.35 -1.45
N CYS A 26 -5.46 -5.55 -0.36
CA CYS A 26 -6.19 -4.48 0.30
C CYS A 26 -5.93 -4.48 1.79
N PHE A 27 -5.41 -3.36 2.29
CA PHE A 27 -4.98 -3.20 3.68
C PHE A 27 -5.82 -2.16 4.40
N GLU A 28 -6.37 -2.54 5.54
CA GLU A 28 -6.96 -1.61 6.51
C GLU A 28 -5.85 -1.08 7.43
N LEU A 29 -5.74 0.25 7.53
CA LEU A 29 -4.79 0.94 8.39
C LEU A 29 -5.53 1.69 9.49
N GLU A 30 -5.24 1.37 10.74
CA GLU A 30 -5.74 2.11 11.90
C GLU A 30 -5.10 3.50 11.98
N PRO A 31 -5.67 4.44 12.76
CA PRO A 31 -5.01 5.69 13.06
C PRO A 31 -3.57 5.48 13.55
N GLY A 32 -2.60 6.06 12.84
CA GLY A 32 -1.16 5.93 13.13
C GLY A 32 -0.47 4.75 12.44
N ASP A 33 -1.20 3.80 11.86
CA ASP A 33 -0.58 2.70 11.11
C ASP A 33 0.15 3.20 9.87
N ARG A 34 1.22 2.49 9.52
CA ARG A 34 2.03 2.72 8.33
C ARG A 34 2.07 1.48 7.47
N LEU A 35 1.52 1.55 6.26
CA LEU A 35 1.80 0.57 5.20
C LEU A 35 3.06 0.99 4.45
N THR A 36 3.97 0.05 4.23
CA THR A 36 5.18 0.23 3.44
C THR A 36 5.21 -0.81 2.33
N LEU A 37 5.37 -0.32 1.10
CA LEU A 37 5.55 -1.13 -0.10
C LEU A 37 7.04 -1.12 -0.47
N ILE A 38 7.59 -2.29 -0.77
CA ILE A 38 8.98 -2.44 -1.25
C ILE A 38 8.94 -3.27 -2.54
N TRP A 39 9.40 -2.70 -3.65
CA TRP A 39 9.41 -3.37 -4.96
C TRP A 39 10.52 -2.81 -5.86
N ASP A 40 10.78 -3.51 -6.96
CA ASP A 40 11.70 -3.07 -7.99
C ASP A 40 10.95 -2.15 -8.97
N ALA A 41 11.21 -0.84 -8.91
CA ALA A 41 10.47 0.13 -9.72
C ALA A 41 10.98 0.25 -11.16
N SER A 42 10.12 0.76 -12.05
CA SER A 42 10.52 1.19 -13.39
C SER A 42 11.65 2.22 -13.34
N GLU A 43 12.60 2.12 -14.27
CA GLU A 43 13.74 3.07 -14.37
C GLU A 43 13.33 4.43 -14.97
N SER A 44 12.09 4.56 -15.44
CA SER A 44 11.55 5.78 -16.01
C SER A 44 10.09 5.99 -15.62
N GLY A 45 9.69 7.26 -15.55
CA GLY A 45 8.34 7.67 -15.15
C GLY A 45 8.14 7.69 -13.64
N ASP A 46 6.88 7.79 -13.22
CA ASP A 46 6.51 7.75 -11.81
C ASP A 46 6.65 6.32 -11.27
N ALA A 47 7.24 6.20 -10.10
CA ALA A 47 7.37 4.91 -9.42
C ALA A 47 6.00 4.33 -9.01
N ILE A 48 5.07 5.18 -8.63
CA ILE A 48 3.76 4.82 -8.13
C ILE A 48 2.76 5.91 -8.48
N THR A 49 1.58 5.51 -8.93
CA THR A 49 0.43 6.42 -9.08
C THR A 49 -0.54 6.15 -7.94
N VAL A 50 -1.09 7.21 -7.34
CA VAL A 50 -2.07 7.11 -6.26
C VAL A 50 -3.35 7.84 -6.65
N GLY A 51 -4.49 7.17 -6.49
CA GLY A 51 -5.82 7.72 -6.70
C GLY A 51 -6.64 7.63 -5.43
N PHE A 52 -7.34 8.70 -5.06
CA PHE A 52 -8.26 8.70 -3.93
C PHE A 52 -9.67 8.38 -4.44
N ILE A 53 -10.31 7.35 -3.88
CA ILE A 53 -11.72 7.04 -4.14
C ILE A 53 -12.60 7.97 -3.29
N ASN A 54 -12.23 8.12 -2.01
CA ASN A 54 -12.86 9.02 -1.06
C ASN A 54 -11.87 9.38 0.06
N ASP A 55 -12.35 10.01 1.13
CA ASP A 55 -11.50 10.43 2.24
C ASP A 55 -10.89 9.27 3.04
N HIS A 56 -11.43 8.05 2.95
CA HIS A 56 -10.97 6.87 3.68
C HIS A 56 -10.44 5.76 2.77
N GLU A 57 -10.44 5.95 1.45
CA GLU A 57 -10.08 4.92 0.48
C GLU A 57 -9.17 5.48 -0.61
N LEU A 58 -8.08 4.77 -0.86
CA LEU A 58 -7.16 5.07 -1.95
C LEU A 58 -6.68 3.80 -2.65
N VAL A 59 -6.34 3.95 -3.93
CA VAL A 59 -5.76 2.92 -4.77
C VAL A 59 -4.36 3.35 -5.18
N ALA A 60 -3.42 2.42 -5.06
CA ALA A 60 -2.03 2.55 -5.42
C ALA A 60 -1.71 1.65 -6.61
N TRP A 61 -1.09 2.20 -7.64
CA TRP A 61 -0.58 1.47 -8.80
C TRP A 61 0.95 1.60 -8.85
N PRO A 62 1.71 0.71 -8.20
CA PRO A 62 3.16 0.66 -8.32
C PRO A 62 3.57 0.27 -9.75
N ASN A 63 4.51 1.01 -10.32
CA ASN A 63 5.09 0.73 -11.64
C ASN A 63 6.42 0.00 -11.48
N GLY A 64 6.58 -1.09 -12.21
CA GLY A 64 7.78 -1.92 -12.19
C GLY A 64 7.45 -3.38 -11.98
N GLU A 65 8.35 -4.10 -11.31
CA GLU A 65 8.24 -5.52 -11.06
C GLU A 65 7.63 -5.76 -9.67
N THR A 66 6.36 -6.15 -9.66
CA THR A 66 5.52 -6.20 -8.46
C THR A 66 5.27 -7.61 -7.95
N HIS A 67 5.67 -8.66 -8.68
CA HIS A 67 5.42 -10.06 -8.28
C HIS A 67 6.13 -10.48 -6.98
N LEU A 68 7.19 -9.77 -6.58
CA LEU A 68 7.95 -9.99 -5.34
C LEU A 68 7.82 -8.79 -4.38
N MET A 69 6.78 -7.99 -4.55
CA MET A 69 6.56 -6.83 -3.69
C MET A 69 6.33 -7.26 -2.25
N GLN A 70 7.01 -6.60 -1.32
CA GLN A 70 6.85 -6.83 0.10
C GLN A 70 5.92 -5.76 0.68
N TYR A 71 5.01 -6.21 1.54
CA TYR A 71 4.09 -5.36 2.27
C TYR A 71 4.46 -5.40 3.75
N LEU A 72 4.73 -4.23 4.33
CA LEU A 72 4.97 -4.13 5.77
C LEU A 72 3.93 -3.21 6.41
N ILE A 73 3.26 -3.65 7.47
CA ILE A 73 2.47 -2.77 8.35
C ILE A 73 3.25 -2.56 9.63
N ASN A 74 3.58 -1.30 9.93
CA ASN A 74 4.39 -0.91 11.09
C ASN A 74 5.76 -1.61 11.15
N GLY A 75 6.31 -1.98 9.99
CA GLY A 75 7.61 -2.65 9.87
C GLY A 75 7.54 -4.19 9.92
N GLU A 76 6.35 -4.77 10.14
CA GLU A 76 6.13 -6.21 10.15
C GLU A 76 5.51 -6.67 8.83
N GLU A 77 5.91 -7.86 8.35
CA GLU A 77 5.36 -8.47 7.14
C GLU A 77 3.83 -8.57 7.22
N ALA A 78 3.15 -8.14 6.15
CA ALA A 78 1.71 -7.89 6.19
C ALA A 78 0.93 -8.52 5.02
N GLU A 79 1.57 -9.28 4.12
CA GLU A 79 0.87 -9.95 3.01
C GLU A 79 -0.34 -10.76 3.52
N HIS A 80 -0.17 -11.49 4.63
CA HIS A 80 -1.23 -12.26 5.28
C HIS A 80 -2.38 -11.43 5.89
N ARG A 81 -2.21 -10.11 6.04
CA ARG A 81 -3.24 -9.19 6.57
C ARG A 81 -4.12 -8.60 5.48
N SER A 82 -3.78 -8.80 4.22
CA SER A 82 -4.62 -8.38 3.11
C SER A 82 -6.02 -8.98 3.23
N TRP A 83 -7.03 -8.17 2.90
CA TRP A 83 -8.46 -8.51 3.01
C TRP A 83 -8.97 -8.83 4.42
N THR A 84 -8.13 -8.68 5.44
CA THR A 84 -8.48 -8.91 6.85
C THR A 84 -8.87 -7.59 7.49
N PHE A 85 -10.14 -7.23 7.39
CA PHE A 85 -10.70 -5.97 7.88
C PHE A 85 -11.41 -6.15 9.22
N LYS A 86 -11.18 -5.26 10.17
CA LYS A 86 -11.86 -5.25 11.46
C LYS A 86 -13.19 -4.49 11.40
N HIS A 87 -13.31 -3.49 10.52
CA HIS A 87 -14.40 -2.52 10.54
C HIS A 87 -15.44 -2.70 9.42
N ARG A 88 -15.74 -3.95 9.01
CA ARG A 88 -16.73 -4.28 7.95
C ARG A 88 -18.17 -3.87 8.29
#